data_AF-A0A6F8YXS1-F1
#
_entry.id   AF-A0A6F8YXS1-F1
#
_cell.length_a   1.000
_cell.length_b   1.000
_cell.length_c   1.000
_cell.angle_alpha   90.00
_cell.angle_beta   90.00
_cell.angle_gamma   90.00
#
_symmetry.space_group_name_H-M   'P 1'
#
loop_
_entity.id
_entity.type
_entity.pdbx_description
1 polymer ?
#
loop_
_entity_poly.entity_id
_entity_poly.type
_entity_poly.pdbx_seq_one_letter_code
_entity_poly.pdbx_strand_id
1 'polypeptide(L)'
;MGAEQAMGVEQGMGVERVLPFRPRIPAALAYALHALLARNRFYRRLAASVERRPVLYRAFTAGERVAKERLFGCRMCGQCALPATGYACPMTCPKQLRNGPCGGVRPDGSCEVDRTRRCVWVVAWTRAEGAARGADLDLLQRPVDNRQWTRSSWINYWQGRDEGLSVAHGDADPRPRLVERA
;
A
#
# COMPACT_ATOMS: atom_id res chain seq x y z
N MET A 1 -28.41 -24.21 51.80
CA MET A 1 -28.30 -24.80 50.45
C MET A 1 -29.40 -24.17 49.60
N GLY A 2 -29.12 -23.01 49.02
CA GLY A 2 -30.06 -22.28 48.18
C GLY A 2 -29.61 -22.39 46.72
N ALA A 3 -30.52 -22.84 45.86
CA ALA A 3 -30.41 -22.68 44.42
C ALA A 3 -30.95 -21.29 44.08
N GLU A 4 -30.21 -20.50 43.28
CA GLU A 4 -30.85 -19.63 42.29
C GLU A 4 -29.86 -19.20 41.22
N GLN A 5 -30.34 -19.35 39.99
CA GLN A 5 -29.68 -19.08 38.73
C GLN A 5 -29.76 -17.58 38.44
N ALA A 6 -28.71 -17.01 37.84
CA ALA A 6 -28.86 -15.89 36.94
C ALA A 6 -27.74 -15.90 35.90
N MET A 7 -28.11 -16.39 34.72
CA MET A 7 -27.40 -16.26 33.46
C MET A 7 -27.34 -14.79 33.03
N GLY A 8 -26.23 -14.41 32.40
CA GLY A 8 -26.04 -13.15 31.68
C GLY A 8 -24.55 -12.82 31.63
N VAL A 9 -23.85 -12.75 30.50
CA VAL A 9 -24.24 -12.60 29.10
C VAL A 9 -23.15 -13.32 28.30
N GLU A 10 -23.52 -14.39 27.59
CA GLU A 10 -22.76 -14.82 26.42
C GLU A 10 -22.89 -13.78 25.31
N GLN A 11 -21.89 -13.73 24.43
CA GLN A 11 -21.84 -13.02 23.14
C GLN A 11 -21.11 -11.67 23.14
N GLY A 12 -19.78 -11.75 23.18
CA GLY A 12 -18.89 -10.75 22.59
C GLY A 12 -18.14 -11.40 21.43
N MET A 13 -18.60 -11.15 20.21
CA MET A 13 -18.02 -11.58 18.94
C MET A 13 -16.49 -11.59 19.01
N GLY A 14 -15.89 -12.71 18.60
CA GLY A 14 -14.45 -12.83 18.45
C GLY A 14 -13.92 -11.64 17.66
N VAL A 15 -13.24 -10.73 18.34
CA VAL A 15 -12.40 -9.73 17.69
C VAL A 15 -11.27 -10.53 17.09
N GLU A 16 -11.45 -10.98 15.85
CA GLU A 16 -10.39 -11.50 15.01
C GLU A 16 -9.27 -10.47 15.12
N ARG A 17 -8.16 -10.86 15.75
CA ARG A 17 -7.00 -9.99 15.92
C ARG A 17 -6.54 -9.63 14.52
N VAL A 18 -6.96 -8.47 14.02
CA VAL A 18 -6.53 -7.93 12.73
C VAL A 18 -5.07 -7.52 12.91
N LEU A 19 -4.18 -8.51 12.90
CA LEU A 19 -2.76 -8.31 12.90
C LEU A 19 -2.44 -7.41 11.70
N PRO A 20 -1.60 -6.39 11.89
CA PRO A 20 -1.20 -5.50 10.80
C PRO A 20 -0.64 -6.39 9.69
N PHE A 21 -1.11 -6.19 8.46
CA PHE A 21 -0.59 -6.97 7.35
C PHE A 21 0.93 -6.74 7.26
N ARG A 22 1.71 -7.78 7.58
CA ARG A 22 3.16 -7.78 7.40
C ARG A 22 3.46 -8.33 6.02
N PRO A 23 4.21 -7.60 5.18
CA PRO A 23 4.60 -8.14 3.89
C PRO A 23 5.30 -9.48 4.01
N ARG A 24 4.84 -10.46 3.21
CA ARG A 24 5.23 -11.86 3.33
C ARG A 24 6.62 -12.16 2.76
N ILE A 25 7.17 -11.23 1.98
CA ILE A 25 8.52 -11.34 1.42
C ILE A 25 9.47 -10.29 2.00
N PRO A 26 10.77 -10.59 2.07
CA PRO A 26 11.80 -9.61 2.45
C PRO A 26 11.76 -8.38 1.53
N ALA A 27 12.08 -7.22 2.09
CA ALA A 27 12.08 -5.97 1.33
C ALA A 27 13.10 -6.01 0.17
N ALA A 28 14.32 -6.50 0.42
CA ALA A 28 15.35 -6.64 -0.62
C ALA A 28 14.87 -7.47 -1.82
N LEU A 29 14.20 -8.60 -1.58
CA LEU A 29 13.60 -9.41 -2.65
C LEU A 29 12.51 -8.64 -3.40
N ALA A 30 11.66 -7.90 -2.68
CA ALA A 30 10.61 -7.11 -3.31
C ALA A 30 11.17 -6.01 -4.24
N TYR A 31 12.23 -5.30 -3.81
CA TYR A 31 12.94 -4.33 -4.63
C TYR A 31 13.58 -4.98 -5.86
N ALA A 32 14.27 -6.12 -5.69
CA ALA A 32 14.89 -6.85 -6.79
C ALA A 32 13.86 -7.30 -7.83
N LEU A 33 12.72 -7.86 -7.38
CA LEU A 33 11.63 -8.26 -8.27
C LEU A 33 11.00 -7.06 -8.99
N HIS A 34 10.90 -5.90 -8.33
CA HIS A 34 10.38 -4.69 -8.96
C HIS A 34 11.29 -4.14 -10.04
N ALA A 35 12.61 -4.28 -9.91
CA ALA A 35 13.55 -3.90 -10.96
C ALA A 35 13.29 -4.69 -12.27
N LEU A 36 12.86 -5.96 -12.18
CA LEU A 36 12.46 -6.74 -13.35
C LEU A 36 11.20 -6.19 -14.03
N LEU A 37 10.34 -5.52 -13.27
CA LEU A 37 9.11 -4.91 -13.78
C LEU A 37 9.32 -3.46 -14.23
N ALA A 38 10.57 -2.96 -14.25
CA ALA A 38 10.88 -1.60 -14.63
C ALA A 38 10.31 -1.27 -16.02
N ARG A 39 9.72 -0.07 -16.13
CA ARG A 39 9.04 0.36 -17.35
C ARG A 39 10.00 0.36 -18.54
N ASN A 40 9.62 -0.36 -19.59
CA ASN A 40 10.35 -0.42 -20.85
C ASN A 40 9.37 -0.50 -22.04
N ARG A 41 9.90 -0.46 -23.27
CA ARG A 41 9.07 -0.50 -24.50
C ARG A 41 8.21 -1.77 -24.60
N PHE A 42 8.72 -2.89 -24.09
CA PHE A 42 8.02 -4.17 -24.08
C PHE A 42 6.80 -4.10 -23.16
N TYR A 43 6.98 -3.74 -21.89
CA TYR A 43 5.88 -3.65 -20.91
C TYR A 43 4.82 -2.62 -21.30
N ARG A 44 5.21 -1.51 -21.92
CA ARG A 44 4.26 -0.53 -22.47
C ARG A 44 3.39 -1.13 -23.58
N ARG A 45 3.98 -1.89 -24.51
CA ARG A 45 3.24 -2.57 -25.58
C ARG A 45 2.33 -3.67 -25.02
N LEU A 46 2.82 -4.43 -24.04
CA LEU A 46 2.04 -5.45 -23.34
C LEU A 46 0.83 -4.84 -22.64
N ALA A 47 1.05 -3.77 -21.86
CA ALA A 47 0.00 -3.04 -21.15
C ALA A 47 -1.09 -2.55 -22.13
N ALA A 48 -0.68 -1.91 -23.23
CA ALA A 48 -1.62 -1.45 -24.26
C ALA A 48 -2.42 -2.59 -24.89
N SER A 49 -1.80 -3.76 -25.12
CA SER A 49 -2.50 -4.94 -25.64
C SER A 49 -3.49 -5.53 -24.63
N VAL A 50 -3.13 -5.56 -23.35
CA VAL A 50 -4.01 -6.04 -22.26
C VAL A 50 -5.22 -5.13 -22.11
N GLU A 51 -5.02 -3.81 -22.13
CA GLU A 51 -6.11 -2.83 -22.00
C GLU A 51 -7.14 -2.86 -23.14
N ARG A 52 -6.70 -3.16 -24.36
CA ARG A 52 -7.61 -3.28 -25.52
C ARG A 52 -8.61 -4.42 -25.41
N ARG A 53 -8.37 -5.40 -24.52
CA ARG A 53 -9.19 -6.61 -24.37
C ARG A 53 -9.82 -6.62 -22.97
N PRO A 54 -11.11 -6.27 -22.81
CA PRO A 54 -11.74 -6.10 -21.50
C PRO A 54 -11.63 -7.31 -20.58
N VAL A 55 -11.79 -8.53 -21.12
CA VAL A 55 -11.68 -9.78 -20.36
C VAL A 55 -10.25 -9.99 -19.84
N LEU A 56 -9.25 -9.74 -20.69
CA LEU A 56 -7.83 -9.88 -20.32
C LEU A 56 -7.43 -8.82 -19.28
N TYR A 57 -7.88 -7.58 -19.43
CA TYR A 57 -7.66 -6.52 -18.44
C TYR A 57 -8.25 -6.88 -17.07
N ARG A 58 -9.49 -7.40 -17.02
CA ARG A 58 -10.13 -7.85 -15.78
C ARG A 58 -9.37 -9.00 -15.13
N ALA A 59 -8.99 -10.02 -15.92
CA ALA A 59 -8.23 -11.16 -15.44
C ALA A 59 -6.85 -10.74 -14.90
N PHE A 60 -6.14 -9.87 -15.62
CA PHE A 60 -4.86 -9.32 -15.20
C PHE A 60 -4.98 -8.52 -13.89
N THR A 61 -5.97 -7.64 -13.80
CA THR A 61 -6.21 -6.82 -12.59
C THR A 61 -6.61 -7.68 -11.39
N ALA A 62 -7.39 -8.74 -11.60
CA ALA A 62 -7.70 -9.72 -10.56
C ALA A 62 -6.45 -10.48 -10.09
N GLY A 63 -5.58 -10.90 -11.01
CA GLY A 63 -4.29 -11.51 -10.69
C GLY A 63 -3.38 -10.58 -9.89
N GLU A 64 -3.27 -9.31 -10.31
CA GLU A 64 -2.54 -8.27 -9.55
C GLU A 64 -3.11 -8.11 -8.14
N ARG A 65 -4.43 -8.02 -8.00
CA ARG A 65 -5.10 -7.90 -6.70
C ARG A 65 -4.71 -9.05 -5.80
N VAL A 66 -4.91 -10.29 -6.23
CA VAL A 66 -4.62 -11.48 -5.42
C VAL A 66 -3.14 -11.51 -5.03
N ALA A 67 -2.23 -11.26 -5.97
CA ALA A 67 -0.81 -11.25 -5.69
C ALA A 67 -0.42 -10.16 -4.69
N LYS A 68 -0.85 -8.91 -4.91
CA LYS A 68 -0.47 -7.77 -4.08
C LYS A 68 -1.17 -7.74 -2.72
N GLU A 69 -2.41 -8.20 -2.61
CA GLU A 69 -3.09 -8.39 -1.33
C GLU A 69 -2.39 -9.45 -0.50
N ARG A 70 -2.08 -10.62 -1.09
CA ARG A 70 -1.41 -11.70 -0.37
C ARG A 70 0.03 -11.36 0.03
N LEU A 71 0.77 -10.64 -0.80
CA LEU A 71 2.18 -10.33 -0.55
C LEU A 71 2.38 -9.06 0.27
N PHE A 72 1.57 -8.02 0.06
CA PHE A 72 1.80 -6.66 0.57
C PHE A 72 0.58 -6.03 1.27
N GLY A 73 -0.56 -6.71 1.33
CA GLY A 73 -1.77 -6.18 1.96
C GLY A 73 -2.33 -5.01 1.17
N CYS A 74 -2.01 -4.96 -0.12
CA CYS A 74 -2.41 -3.89 -1.02
C CYS A 74 -3.93 -3.70 -0.99
N ARG A 75 -4.39 -2.45 -0.97
CA ARG A 75 -5.83 -2.14 -1.05
C ARG A 75 -6.29 -1.72 -2.44
N MET A 76 -5.44 -1.88 -3.46
CA MET A 76 -5.77 -1.58 -4.87
C MET A 76 -6.25 -0.14 -5.09
N CYS A 77 -5.54 0.87 -4.54
CA CYS A 77 -5.82 2.29 -4.81
C CYS A 77 -5.48 2.74 -6.24
N GLY A 78 -4.90 1.86 -7.08
CA GLY A 78 -4.55 2.14 -8.47
C GLY A 78 -3.32 3.03 -8.67
N GLN A 79 -2.74 3.59 -7.60
CA GLN A 79 -1.56 4.45 -7.61
C GLN A 79 -0.53 3.89 -6.62
N CYS A 80 0.38 3.04 -7.11
CA CYS A 80 1.23 2.23 -6.23
C CYS A 80 2.28 3.07 -5.49
N ALA A 81 2.33 2.94 -4.17
CA ALA A 81 3.37 3.55 -3.33
C ALA A 81 4.32 2.50 -2.70
N LEU A 82 4.16 1.21 -3.00
CA LEU A 82 4.92 0.14 -2.36
C LEU A 82 6.44 0.31 -2.45
N PRO A 83 7.05 0.67 -3.61
CA PRO A 83 8.49 0.87 -3.68
C PRO A 83 8.98 2.01 -2.77
N ALA A 84 8.18 3.06 -2.60
CA ALA A 84 8.52 4.20 -1.75
C ALA A 84 8.35 3.89 -0.24
N THR A 85 7.53 2.89 0.12
CA THR A 85 7.17 2.62 1.51
C THR A 85 7.72 1.29 2.03
N GLY A 86 8.88 0.85 1.54
CA GLY A 86 9.48 -0.43 1.94
C GLY A 86 8.57 -1.64 1.69
N TYR A 87 7.67 -1.55 0.71
CA TYR A 87 6.61 -2.50 0.39
C TYR A 87 5.56 -2.73 1.49
N ALA A 88 5.41 -1.78 2.41
CA ALA A 88 4.28 -1.71 3.33
C ALA A 88 3.17 -0.84 2.71
N CYS A 89 2.00 -1.40 2.37
CA CYS A 89 0.96 -0.63 1.71
C CYS A 89 0.37 0.45 2.65
N PRO A 90 0.54 1.76 2.40
CA PRO A 90 0.06 2.81 3.30
C PRO A 90 -1.47 2.84 3.43
N MET A 91 -2.18 2.29 2.44
CA MET A 91 -3.64 2.17 2.46
C MET A 91 -4.16 1.16 3.49
N THR A 92 -3.28 0.41 4.17
CA THR A 92 -3.63 -0.40 5.35
C THR A 92 -3.74 0.43 6.62
N CYS A 93 -3.25 1.68 6.61
CA CYS A 93 -3.45 2.64 7.68
C CYS A 93 -4.95 2.91 7.87
N PRO A 94 -5.49 2.92 9.11
CA PRO A 94 -6.89 3.28 9.35
C PRO A 94 -7.24 4.67 8.83
N LYS A 95 -6.25 5.57 8.82
CA LYS A 95 -6.40 6.94 8.32
C LYS A 95 -6.15 7.07 6.81
N GLN A 96 -5.77 5.98 6.13
CA GLN A 96 -5.38 5.96 4.72
C GLN A 96 -4.33 7.03 4.32
N LEU A 97 -3.46 7.39 5.26
CA LEU A 97 -2.41 8.40 5.04
C LEU A 97 -1.29 7.85 4.16
N ARG A 98 -1.14 8.43 2.96
CA ARG A 98 -0.10 8.09 1.98
C ARG A 98 1.28 8.66 2.31
N ASN A 99 1.33 9.69 3.15
CA ASN A 99 2.53 10.27 3.73
C ASN A 99 2.41 10.22 5.25
N GLY A 100 3.39 9.63 5.93
CA GLY A 100 3.43 9.54 7.38
C GLY A 100 4.87 9.45 7.89
N PRO A 101 5.08 9.17 9.18
CA PRO A 101 4.06 8.89 10.20
C PRO A 101 3.20 10.11 10.57
N CYS A 102 2.02 9.89 11.16
CA CYS A 102 1.10 10.96 11.58
C CYS A 102 1.34 11.50 12.99
N GLY A 103 2.48 11.20 13.62
CA GLY A 103 2.74 11.47 15.04
C GLY A 103 2.02 10.54 16.03
N GLY A 104 0.86 9.99 15.64
CA GLY A 104 0.05 9.04 16.42
C GLY A 104 0.59 7.61 16.57
N VAL A 105 1.91 7.43 16.62
CA VAL A 105 2.54 6.13 16.87
C VAL A 105 2.80 6.01 18.37
N ARG A 106 2.33 4.92 18.97
CA ARG A 106 2.51 4.67 20.41
C ARG A 106 3.92 4.19 20.74
N PRO A 107 4.36 4.26 22.02
CA PRO A 107 5.68 3.77 22.44
C PRO A 107 5.95 2.30 22.06
N ASP A 108 4.93 1.46 22.01
CA ASP A 108 5.01 0.05 21.59
C ASP A 108 5.02 -0.15 20.05
N GLY A 109 4.91 0.94 19.28
CA GLY A 109 4.81 0.95 17.82
C GLY A 109 3.41 0.67 17.27
N SER A 110 2.38 0.57 18.13
CA SER A 110 0.98 0.44 17.69
C SER A 110 0.38 1.77 17.22
N CYS A 111 -0.72 1.70 16.45
CA CYS A 111 -1.45 2.88 15.99
C CYS A 111 -2.31 3.49 17.11
N GLU A 112 -2.44 4.81 17.17
CA GLU A 112 -3.33 5.47 18.13
C GLU A 112 -4.82 5.14 17.95
N VAL A 113 -5.26 5.00 16.68
CA VAL A 113 -6.67 4.80 16.31
C VAL A 113 -7.08 3.36 16.50
N ASP A 114 -6.14 2.43 16.30
CA ASP A 114 -6.39 1.01 16.53
C ASP A 114 -5.17 0.36 17.16
N ARG A 115 -5.34 0.03 18.43
CA ARG A 115 -4.31 -0.52 19.31
C ARG A 115 -3.97 -1.97 18.95
N THR A 116 -4.84 -2.67 18.22
CA THR A 116 -4.62 -4.06 17.82
C THR A 116 -3.62 -4.20 16.68
N ARG A 117 -3.30 -3.10 15.98
CA ARG A 117 -2.41 -3.10 14.81
C ARG A 117 -1.13 -2.27 15.03
N ARG A 118 0.00 -2.81 14.57
CA ARG A 118 1.26 -2.05 14.43
C ARG A 118 1.08 -0.96 13.39
N CYS A 119 1.66 0.21 13.64
CA CYS A 119 1.64 1.30 12.68
C CYS A 119 2.33 0.88 11.37
N VAL A 120 1.66 1.09 10.23
CA VAL A 120 2.20 0.76 8.91
C VAL A 120 3.50 1.51 8.61
N TRP A 121 3.66 2.75 9.11
CA TRP A 121 4.86 3.55 8.89
C TRP A 121 6.05 3.07 9.72
N VAL A 122 5.81 2.45 10.87
CA VAL A 122 6.88 1.74 11.61
C VAL A 122 7.33 0.52 10.80
N VAL A 123 6.39 -0.21 10.19
CA VAL A 123 6.71 -1.35 9.31
C VAL A 123 7.48 -0.89 8.06
N ALA A 124 7.05 0.20 7.43
CA ALA A 124 7.71 0.81 6.28
C ALA A 124 9.16 1.19 6.61
N TRP A 125 9.37 1.96 7.69
CA TRP A 125 10.68 2.36 8.19
C TRP A 125 11.61 1.17 8.40
N THR A 126 11.20 0.20 9.24
CA THR A 126 12.03 -0.98 9.54
C THR A 126 12.42 -1.75 8.27
N ARG A 127 11.53 -1.83 7.29
CA ARG A 127 11.77 -2.57 6.04
C ARG A 127 12.65 -1.80 5.05
N ALA A 128 12.45 -0.50 4.91
CA ALA A 128 13.24 0.36 4.04
C ALA A 128 14.67 0.47 4.57
N GLU A 129 14.85 0.77 5.86
CA GLU A 129 16.16 0.80 6.51
C GLU A 129 16.90 -0.53 6.38
N GLY A 130 16.22 -1.65 6.69
CA GLY A 130 16.81 -2.99 6.56
C GLY A 130 17.19 -3.40 5.13
N ALA A 131 16.74 -2.66 4.11
CA ALA A 131 17.11 -2.86 2.72
C ALA A 131 18.06 -1.75 2.19
N ALA A 132 18.57 -0.87 3.05
CA ALA A 132 19.33 0.32 2.66
C ALA A 132 18.57 1.24 1.68
N ARG A 133 17.26 1.39 1.90
CA ARG A 133 16.33 2.19 1.08
C ARG A 133 15.60 3.25 1.90
N GLY A 134 16.15 3.67 3.05
CA GLY A 134 15.56 4.67 3.94
C GLY A 134 15.10 5.95 3.24
N ALA A 135 15.95 6.46 2.32
CA ALA A 135 15.69 7.66 1.53
C ALA A 135 14.42 7.58 0.65
N ASP A 136 13.90 6.38 0.36
CA ASP A 136 12.63 6.23 -0.36
C ASP A 136 11.44 6.81 0.44
N LEU A 137 11.54 6.84 1.78
CA LEU A 137 10.51 7.38 2.67
C LEU A 137 10.46 8.91 2.70
N ASP A 138 11.51 9.58 2.22
CA ASP A 138 11.56 11.04 2.08
C ASP A 138 10.79 11.53 0.86
N LEU A 139 10.34 10.61 -0.01
CA LEU A 139 9.57 10.91 -1.21
C LEU A 139 8.12 11.28 -0.85
N LEU A 140 7.78 12.56 -1.05
CA LEU A 140 6.42 13.06 -0.85
C LEU A 140 5.49 12.48 -1.92
N GLN A 141 4.49 11.71 -1.48
CA GLN A 141 3.50 11.06 -2.34
C GLN A 141 2.33 11.99 -2.66
N ARG A 142 1.83 11.95 -3.90
CA ARG A 142 0.55 12.55 -4.29
C ARG A 142 -0.60 12.01 -3.44
N PRO A 143 -1.62 12.84 -3.15
CA PRO A 143 -2.90 12.33 -2.66
C PRO A 143 -3.45 11.24 -3.60
N VAL A 144 -4.23 10.33 -3.02
CA VAL A 144 -4.85 9.25 -3.80
C VAL A 144 -6.00 9.84 -4.64
N ASP A 145 -6.00 9.54 -5.93
CA ASP A 145 -7.16 9.76 -6.79
C ASP A 145 -8.17 8.63 -6.58
N ASN A 146 -9.28 8.94 -5.90
CA ASN A 146 -10.31 7.96 -5.60
C ASN A 146 -11.01 7.37 -6.84
N ARG A 147 -10.83 7.95 -8.03
CA ARG A 147 -11.35 7.36 -9.28
C ARG A 147 -10.53 6.16 -9.75
N GLN A 148 -9.32 6.00 -9.22
CA GLN A 148 -8.37 4.94 -9.61
C GLN A 148 -8.50 3.67 -8.75
N TRP A 149 -9.33 3.67 -7.70
CA TRP A 149 -9.58 2.47 -6.90
C TRP A 149 -9.99 1.29 -7.78
N THR A 150 -9.53 0.10 -7.38
CA THR A 150 -9.70 -1.18 -8.08
C THR A 150 -9.02 -1.31 -9.44
N ARG A 151 -8.42 -0.25 -9.99
CA ARG A 151 -7.65 -0.30 -11.25
C ARG A 151 -6.27 -0.91 -11.03
N SER A 152 -5.69 -1.43 -12.11
CA SER A 152 -4.35 -1.99 -12.11
C SER A 152 -3.28 -0.90 -11.98
N SER A 153 -2.48 -0.98 -10.92
CA SER A 153 -1.35 -0.05 -10.74
C SER A 153 -0.14 -0.44 -11.59
N TRP A 154 0.01 -1.71 -11.99
CA TRP A 154 1.05 -2.11 -12.95
C TRP A 154 0.79 -1.57 -14.36
N ILE A 155 -0.46 -1.63 -14.83
CA ILE A 155 -0.82 -1.06 -16.12
C ILE A 155 -0.63 0.47 -16.11
N ASN A 156 -1.03 1.15 -15.04
CA ASN A 156 -0.80 2.60 -14.90
C ASN A 156 0.69 2.95 -14.91
N TYR A 157 1.52 2.21 -14.18
CA TYR A 157 2.97 2.37 -14.17
C TYR A 157 3.58 2.17 -15.56
N TRP A 158 3.25 1.08 -16.26
CA TRP A 158 3.81 0.78 -17.59
C TRP A 158 3.35 1.76 -18.68
N GLN A 159 2.14 2.32 -18.55
CA GLN A 159 1.62 3.35 -19.43
C GLN A 159 2.08 4.78 -19.06
N GLY A 160 2.85 4.95 -17.97
CA GLY A 160 3.33 6.26 -17.54
C GLY A 160 2.29 7.14 -16.87
N ARG A 161 1.07 6.65 -16.60
CA ARG A 161 0.01 7.44 -15.94
C ARG A 161 0.30 7.74 -14.46
N ASP A 162 1.25 7.00 -13.90
CA ASP A 162 1.73 7.14 -12.53
C ASP A 162 3.04 7.97 -12.43
N GLU A 163 3.49 8.60 -13.52
CA GLU A 163 4.62 9.53 -13.47
C GLU A 163 4.33 10.72 -12.53
N GLY A 164 5.33 11.09 -11.73
CA GLY A 164 5.20 12.16 -10.75
C GLY A 164 4.28 11.82 -9.57
N LEU A 165 4.01 10.52 -9.30
CA LEU A 165 3.30 10.10 -8.07
C LEU A 165 4.04 10.50 -6.79
N SER A 166 5.33 10.75 -6.87
CA SER A 166 6.13 11.25 -5.78
C SER A 166 7.22 12.20 -6.25
N VAL A 167 7.65 13.08 -5.37
CA VAL A 167 8.72 14.08 -5.61
C VAL A 167 9.69 14.10 -4.43
N ALA A 168 10.94 14.47 -4.68
CA ALA A 168 11.94 14.50 -3.62
C ALA A 168 11.73 15.72 -2.72
N HIS A 169 11.98 15.55 -1.42
CA HIS A 169 12.05 16.66 -0.51
C HIS A 169 13.28 17.52 -0.86
N GLY A 170 13.08 18.77 -1.29
CA GLY A 170 14.15 19.69 -1.72
C GLY A 170 14.09 20.12 -3.19
N ASP A 171 13.20 19.54 -4.00
CA ASP A 171 12.93 20.05 -5.35
C ASP A 171 12.31 21.46 -5.32
N ALA A 172 12.51 22.26 -6.37
CA ALA A 172 12.07 23.68 -6.44
C ALA A 172 10.57 23.90 -6.17
N ASP A 173 9.73 22.90 -6.47
CA ASP A 173 8.38 22.76 -5.91
C ASP A 173 8.21 21.31 -5.44
N PRO A 174 8.38 21.02 -4.15
CA PRO A 174 8.31 19.67 -3.62
C PRO A 174 6.86 19.19 -3.46
N ARG A 175 5.87 19.96 -3.94
CA ARG A 175 4.46 19.54 -3.87
C ARG A 175 4.18 18.56 -5.01
N PRO A 176 3.68 17.36 -4.69
CA PRO A 176 3.26 16.41 -5.70
C PRO A 176 2.15 17.02 -6.58
N ARG A 177 2.31 17.06 -7.92
CA ARG A 177 1.33 17.68 -8.84
C ARG A 177 -0.07 17.11 -8.62
N LEU A 178 -1.00 17.90 -8.06
CA LEU A 178 -2.29 17.37 -7.60
C LEU A 178 -3.19 16.86 -8.73
N VAL A 179 -3.09 17.43 -9.93
CA VAL A 179 -3.67 16.95 -11.19
C VAL A 179 -2.86 17.65 -12.28
N GLU A 180 -2.29 16.93 -13.25
CA GLU A 180 -1.92 17.59 -14.51
C GLU A 180 -3.22 17.92 -15.23
N ARG A 181 -3.43 19.20 -15.55
CA ARG A 181 -4.62 19.68 -16.27
C ARG A 181 -4.89 18.74 -17.46
N ALA A 182 -6.16 18.33 -17.55
CA ALA A 182 -6.72 17.38 -18.52
C ALA A 182 -6.32 17.67 -19.96
#